data_AF-A0A9W4XUB8-F1
#
_entry.id   AF-A0A9W4XUB8-F1
#
_cell.length_a   1.000
_cell.length_b   1.000
_cell.length_c   1.000
_cell.angle_alpha   90.00
_cell.angle_beta   90.00
_cell.angle_gamma   90.00
#
_symmetry.space_group_name_H-M   'P 1'
#
loop_
_entity.id
_entity.type
_entity.pdbx_description
1 polymer ?
#
loop_
_entity_poly.entity_id
_entity_poly.type
_entity_poly.pdbx_seq_one_letter_code
_entity_poly.pdbx_strand_id
1 'polypeptide(L)'
;MRDLSGRLFRGTCASGLAGLGSHFLAISDRMLKPGGVMGLVLPGGLLSGHVWGKARRLLNLHYDGITLVLAGTSAGRGGKDLTFSADTGMNEVILVARKRDVPRGDEDGARIRLVLLDDAPGSRIEAVEIARIIRGASPRRLEDGMGPSHLRLGGRVVGRIVSCPVRGGRWVLNRASNVGLLQAADDLASGRCGIPMSVLGAFGRVGRARKDIVGGIENGRLRGPFEVIPFTADAVPALWHNDAGTQQSMLVGPDASLERKEGAGDGLVRDVLATATRLHINQQCRFTSQRLTAAFTAEATVGGRGWMNFILDEKYEKALAVFCNSTPGILSYWHVSGTQQHGRGHMNNTRIRSLPVLDVSRLGRGRLGELDRLFDRMCRRRMRPINELDADPARRELDEGMMGALGEPDLDIGRLRRMIAAEPHFGRAGGAP
;
A
#
# COMPACT_ATOMS: atom_id res chain seq x y z
N MET A 1 -11.10 -31.79 17.19
CA MET A 1 -10.85 -30.33 17.01
C MET A 1 -11.15 -29.81 15.59
N ARG A 2 -10.73 -30.48 14.50
CA ARG A 2 -11.06 -30.04 13.11
C ARG A 2 -12.57 -30.00 12.81
N ASP A 3 -13.33 -30.97 13.34
CA ASP A 3 -14.77 -31.08 13.09
C ASP A 3 -15.60 -30.00 13.84
N LEU A 4 -15.26 -29.73 15.10
CA LEU A 4 -15.92 -28.68 15.91
C LEU A 4 -15.67 -27.27 15.37
N SER A 5 -14.43 -26.98 14.95
CA SER A 5 -14.10 -25.69 14.32
C SER A 5 -14.81 -25.52 12.97
N GLY A 6 -14.88 -26.60 12.18
CA GLY A 6 -15.60 -26.62 10.90
C GLY A 6 -17.11 -26.39 11.03
N ARG A 7 -17.73 -26.86 12.13
CA ARG A 7 -19.15 -26.61 12.42
C ARG A 7 -19.38 -25.22 13.00
N LEU A 8 -18.54 -24.79 13.94
CA LEU A 8 -18.71 -23.51 14.63
C LEU A 8 -18.51 -22.34 13.67
N PHE A 9 -17.52 -22.38 12.78
CA PHE A 9 -17.15 -21.20 11.98
C PHE A 9 -17.64 -21.23 10.53
N ARG A 10 -18.41 -22.24 10.13
CA ARG A 10 -19.01 -22.31 8.79
C ARG A 10 -19.85 -21.08 8.49
N GLY A 11 -19.65 -20.48 7.32
CA GLY A 11 -20.38 -19.29 6.88
C GLY A 11 -20.01 -17.98 7.59
N THR A 12 -19.00 -17.98 8.47
CA THR A 12 -18.58 -16.78 9.21
C THR A 12 -17.39 -16.05 8.56
N CYS A 13 -16.94 -14.97 9.21
CA CYS A 13 -15.73 -14.25 8.82
C CYS A 13 -14.41 -14.88 9.29
N ALA A 14 -14.46 -15.95 10.09
CA ALA A 14 -13.27 -16.60 10.64
C ALA A 14 -12.39 -17.21 9.53
N SER A 15 -11.07 -17.03 9.66
CA SER A 15 -10.07 -17.54 8.71
C SER A 15 -8.78 -17.91 9.41
N GLY A 16 -8.30 -19.14 9.20
CA GLY A 16 -6.99 -19.58 9.72
C GLY A 16 -5.83 -18.72 9.21
N LEU A 17 -5.94 -18.18 7.98
CA LEU A 17 -4.91 -17.30 7.40
C LEU A 17 -4.93 -15.88 8.01
N ALA A 18 -6.07 -15.44 8.54
CA ALA A 18 -6.20 -14.17 9.25
C ALA A 18 -5.83 -14.29 10.74
N GLY A 19 -5.60 -15.52 11.23
CA GLY A 19 -5.34 -15.80 12.64
C GLY A 19 -6.61 -15.79 13.50
N LEU A 20 -6.42 -16.04 14.80
CA LEU A 20 -7.50 -16.19 15.78
C LEU A 20 -8.35 -14.92 15.97
N GLY A 21 -7.80 -13.73 15.72
CA GLY A 21 -8.58 -12.48 15.83
C GLY A 21 -9.84 -12.48 14.97
N SER A 22 -9.81 -13.11 13.79
CA SER A 22 -11.00 -13.26 12.93
C SER A 22 -12.05 -14.20 13.51
N HIS A 23 -11.62 -15.18 14.33
CA HIS A 23 -12.52 -16.11 15.01
C HIS A 23 -13.21 -15.43 16.19
N PHE A 24 -12.47 -14.63 16.97
CA PHE A 24 -13.06 -13.82 18.04
C PHE A 24 -14.10 -12.83 17.49
N LEU A 25 -13.81 -12.17 16.36
CA LEU A 25 -14.79 -11.32 15.70
C LEU A 25 -16.08 -12.08 15.34
N ALA A 26 -15.96 -13.30 14.79
CA ALA A 26 -17.12 -14.14 14.46
C ALA A 26 -17.91 -14.58 15.70
N ILE A 27 -17.23 -14.88 16.81
CA ILE A 27 -17.89 -15.23 18.08
C ILE A 27 -18.61 -14.00 18.64
N SER A 28 -17.94 -12.85 18.71
CA SER A 28 -18.53 -11.61 19.21
C SER A 28 -19.77 -11.24 18.41
N ASP A 29 -19.72 -11.35 17.08
CA ASP A 29 -20.90 -11.07 16.25
C ASP A 29 -22.11 -11.93 16.62
N ARG A 30 -21.91 -13.22 16.90
CA ARG A 30 -23.02 -14.10 17.31
C ARG A 30 -23.53 -13.82 18.72
N MET A 31 -22.65 -13.43 19.64
CA MET A 31 -23.00 -13.17 21.03
C MET A 31 -23.67 -11.81 21.24
N LEU A 32 -23.48 -10.86 20.32
CA LEU A 32 -24.11 -9.56 20.38
C LEU A 32 -25.56 -9.58 19.89
N LYS A 33 -26.46 -9.05 20.72
CA LYS A 33 -27.83 -8.69 20.30
C LYS A 33 -27.81 -7.41 19.44
N PRO A 34 -28.82 -7.17 18.59
CA PRO A 34 -29.04 -5.86 17.96
C PRO A 34 -28.92 -4.70 18.96
N GLY A 35 -28.28 -3.61 18.53
CA GLY A 35 -28.00 -2.43 19.38
C GLY A 35 -26.81 -2.58 20.33
N GLY A 36 -26.30 -3.80 20.53
CA GLY A 36 -25.10 -4.06 21.34
C GLY A 36 -23.84 -3.44 20.73
N VAL A 37 -22.84 -3.17 21.56
CA VAL A 37 -21.56 -2.56 21.14
C VAL A 37 -20.42 -3.56 21.30
N MET A 38 -19.67 -3.76 20.23
CA MET A 38 -18.45 -4.56 20.19
C MET A 38 -17.25 -3.64 20.41
N GLY A 39 -16.30 -4.09 21.24
CA GLY A 39 -14.97 -3.51 21.39
C GLY A 39 -13.93 -4.62 21.32
N LEU A 40 -13.04 -4.60 20.33
CA LEU A 40 -11.99 -5.62 20.15
C LEU A 40 -10.65 -4.98 19.82
N VAL A 41 -9.56 -5.51 20.39
CA VAL A 41 -8.20 -5.27 19.90
C VAL A 41 -7.87 -6.35 18.88
N LEU A 42 -7.58 -5.95 17.64
CA LEU A 42 -7.34 -6.85 16.52
C LEU A 42 -6.01 -6.53 15.83
N PRO A 43 -5.38 -7.50 15.14
CA PRO A 43 -4.21 -7.22 14.32
C PRO A 43 -4.52 -6.16 13.25
N GLY A 44 -3.56 -5.28 12.97
CA GLY A 44 -3.67 -4.23 11.95
C GLY A 44 -3.90 -4.77 10.53
N GLY A 45 -3.70 -6.07 10.31
CA GLY A 45 -4.15 -6.77 9.09
C GLY A 45 -5.64 -6.58 8.80
N LEU A 46 -6.48 -6.31 9.80
CA LEU A 46 -7.90 -5.96 9.61
C LEU A 46 -8.10 -4.79 8.65
N LEU A 47 -7.20 -3.78 8.68
CA LEU A 47 -7.38 -2.54 7.91
C LEU A 47 -7.37 -2.78 6.40
N SER A 48 -6.45 -3.63 5.92
CA SER A 48 -6.20 -3.75 4.47
C SER A 48 -5.84 -5.16 4.01
N GLY A 49 -5.66 -6.12 4.92
CA GLY A 49 -5.30 -7.51 4.60
C GLY A 49 -6.39 -8.20 3.80
N HIS A 50 -6.01 -8.90 2.72
CA HIS A 50 -6.98 -9.58 1.85
C HIS A 50 -7.74 -10.68 2.59
N VAL A 51 -7.05 -11.44 3.45
CA VAL A 51 -7.63 -12.51 4.29
C VAL A 51 -8.69 -12.00 5.28
N TRP A 52 -8.67 -10.70 5.59
CA TRP A 52 -9.66 -10.03 6.43
C TRP A 52 -10.87 -9.48 5.66
N GLY A 53 -11.01 -9.77 4.36
CA GLY A 53 -12.10 -9.27 3.53
C GLY A 53 -13.49 -9.64 4.05
N LYS A 54 -13.69 -10.88 4.50
CA LYS A 54 -14.97 -11.33 5.09
C LYS A 54 -15.31 -10.60 6.39
N ALA A 55 -14.30 -10.32 7.21
CA ALA A 55 -14.45 -9.56 8.45
C ALA A 55 -14.89 -8.13 8.19
N ARG A 56 -14.23 -7.44 7.25
CA ARG A 56 -14.65 -6.09 6.84
C ARG A 56 -16.05 -6.09 6.23
N ARG A 57 -16.40 -7.07 5.39
CA ARG A 57 -17.77 -7.17 4.84
C ARG A 57 -18.81 -7.36 5.95
N LEU A 58 -18.57 -8.24 6.91
CA LEU A 58 -19.43 -8.42 8.08
C LEU A 58 -19.63 -7.08 8.81
N LEU A 59 -18.55 -6.37 9.11
CA LEU A 59 -18.61 -5.07 9.79
C LEU A 59 -19.39 -4.02 8.99
N ASN A 60 -19.10 -3.88 7.69
CA ASN A 60 -19.73 -2.87 6.84
C ASN A 60 -21.25 -3.08 6.71
N LEU A 61 -21.71 -4.34 6.69
CA LEU A 61 -23.11 -4.69 6.52
C LEU A 61 -23.88 -4.69 7.86
N HIS A 62 -23.30 -5.23 8.92
CA HIS A 62 -24.04 -5.51 10.15
C HIS A 62 -23.78 -4.51 11.28
N TYR A 63 -22.92 -3.50 11.07
CA TYR A 63 -22.53 -2.57 12.13
C TYR A 63 -22.59 -1.09 11.71
N ASP A 64 -22.90 -0.25 12.69
CA ASP A 64 -22.87 1.21 12.63
C ASP A 64 -21.82 1.79 13.57
N GLY A 65 -21.48 3.07 13.34
CA GLY A 65 -20.55 3.81 14.19
C GLY A 65 -19.16 3.20 14.27
N ILE A 66 -18.76 2.44 13.24
CA ILE A 66 -17.48 1.74 13.18
C ILE A 66 -16.35 2.75 13.40
N THR A 67 -15.65 2.62 14.51
CA THR A 67 -14.52 3.45 14.91
C THR A 67 -13.29 2.58 15.05
N LEU A 68 -12.23 2.96 14.36
CA LEU A 68 -10.95 2.27 14.35
C LEU A 68 -9.91 3.17 15.01
N VAL A 69 -9.31 2.73 16.11
CA VAL A 69 -8.27 3.49 16.81
C VAL A 69 -6.92 2.83 16.62
N LEU A 70 -5.97 3.59 16.10
CA LEU A 70 -4.57 3.22 15.97
C LEU A 70 -3.73 4.17 16.82
N ALA A 71 -2.65 3.66 17.39
CA ALA A 71 -1.68 4.44 18.15
C ALA A 71 -0.27 4.36 17.53
N GLY A 72 0.66 5.15 18.06
CA GLY A 72 2.07 5.13 17.65
C GLY A 72 2.29 5.66 16.25
N THR A 73 1.44 6.57 15.76
CA THR A 73 1.69 7.24 14.46
C THR A 73 2.95 8.12 14.50
N SER A 74 3.42 8.48 15.70
CA SER A 74 4.67 9.21 15.93
C SER A 74 5.87 8.32 16.28
N ALA A 75 5.76 6.98 16.23
CA ALA A 75 6.84 6.06 16.63
C ALA A 75 8.18 6.26 15.89
N GLY A 76 8.16 6.78 14.64
CA GLY A 76 9.38 7.17 13.91
C GLY A 76 10.01 8.51 14.33
N ARG A 77 9.43 9.20 15.32
CA ARG A 77 9.93 10.44 15.93
C ARG A 77 10.33 10.26 17.39
N GLY A 78 10.57 9.03 17.84
CA GLY A 78 10.84 8.69 19.25
C GLY A 78 9.56 8.43 20.07
N GLY A 79 8.42 8.21 19.41
CA GLY A 79 7.16 7.82 20.05
C GLY A 79 7.16 6.38 20.57
N LYS A 80 6.22 6.05 21.46
CA LYS A 80 6.09 4.73 22.09
C LYS A 80 5.47 3.68 21.14
N ASP A 81 5.44 2.42 21.62
CA ASP A 81 5.04 1.21 20.88
C ASP A 81 3.82 1.35 19.96
N LEU A 82 3.86 0.59 18.87
CA LEU A 82 2.81 0.52 17.84
C LEU A 82 1.57 -0.30 18.28
N THR A 83 1.49 -0.66 19.56
CA THR A 83 0.62 -1.73 20.06
C THR A 83 -0.15 -1.28 21.30
N PHE A 84 -1.31 -1.91 21.50
CA PHE A 84 -2.12 -1.74 22.70
C PHE A 84 -1.92 -2.92 23.67
N SER A 85 -1.43 -4.05 23.17
CA SER A 85 -1.06 -5.23 23.95
C SER A 85 0.41 -5.24 24.34
N ALA A 86 0.70 -5.89 25.48
CA ALA A 86 2.05 -6.28 25.85
C ALA A 86 2.56 -7.37 24.89
N ASP A 87 3.86 -7.35 24.58
CA ASP A 87 4.59 -8.42 23.89
C ASP A 87 4.23 -8.70 22.42
N THR A 88 3.79 -7.69 21.67
CA THR A 88 3.66 -7.82 20.21
C THR A 88 4.49 -6.77 19.48
N GLY A 89 5.33 -7.19 18.53
CA GLY A 89 6.00 -6.29 17.58
C GLY A 89 5.14 -5.95 16.36
N MET A 90 3.83 -6.25 16.42
CA MET A 90 2.90 -6.17 15.29
C MET A 90 1.87 -5.08 15.54
N ASN A 91 1.59 -4.25 14.53
CA ASN A 91 0.57 -3.21 14.62
C ASN A 91 -0.82 -3.78 14.98
N GLU A 92 -1.54 -3.06 15.84
CA GLU A 92 -2.90 -3.39 16.29
C GLU A 92 -3.89 -2.27 16.01
N VAL A 93 -5.18 -2.58 16.08
CA VAL A 93 -6.28 -1.63 15.97
C VAL A 93 -7.34 -1.96 17.01
N ILE A 94 -7.84 -0.94 17.71
CA ILE A 94 -9.07 -1.07 18.50
C ILE A 94 -10.25 -0.83 17.56
N LEU A 95 -11.10 -1.83 17.41
CA LEU A 95 -12.38 -1.75 16.73
C LEU A 95 -13.48 -1.49 17.76
N VAL A 96 -14.28 -0.44 17.55
CA VAL A 96 -15.53 -0.21 18.27
C VAL A 96 -16.66 -0.10 17.25
N ALA A 97 -17.74 -0.87 17.41
CA ALA A 97 -18.85 -0.87 16.46
C ALA A 97 -20.16 -1.29 17.12
N ARG A 98 -21.29 -0.71 16.70
CA ARG A 98 -22.62 -1.05 17.22
C ARG A 98 -23.36 -1.97 16.25
N LYS A 99 -23.86 -3.11 16.72
CA LYS A 99 -24.58 -4.07 15.89
C LYS A 99 -25.93 -3.50 15.45
N ARG A 100 -26.22 -3.60 14.17
CA ARG A 100 -27.48 -3.18 13.57
C ARG A 100 -28.58 -4.21 13.85
N ASP A 101 -29.80 -3.73 13.82
CA ASP A 101 -30.97 -4.61 13.80
C ASP A 101 -31.16 -5.22 12.41
N VAL A 102 -31.14 -4.36 11.38
CA VAL A 102 -31.22 -4.78 9.98
C VAL A 102 -29.87 -4.57 9.28
N PRO A 103 -29.33 -5.60 8.59
CA PRO A 103 -28.15 -5.43 7.76
C PRO A 103 -28.34 -4.33 6.72
N ARG A 104 -27.30 -3.56 6.51
CA ARG A 104 -27.17 -2.60 5.43
C ARG A 104 -27.08 -3.36 4.08
N GLY A 105 -27.59 -2.76 2.99
CA GLY A 105 -27.39 -3.31 1.64
C GLY A 105 -25.93 -3.22 1.19
N ASP A 106 -25.51 -4.04 0.22
CA ASP A 106 -24.13 -3.99 -0.29
C ASP A 106 -23.81 -2.65 -1.00
N GLU A 107 -24.82 -1.93 -1.49
CA GLU A 107 -24.68 -0.63 -2.18
C GLU A 107 -24.75 0.59 -1.24
N ASP A 108 -25.21 0.40 -0.01
CA ASP A 108 -25.32 1.49 0.95
C ASP A 108 -23.92 1.93 1.39
N GLY A 109 -23.63 3.24 1.24
CA GLY A 109 -22.33 3.82 1.56
C GLY A 109 -22.02 3.82 3.06
N ALA A 110 -21.38 2.75 3.54
CA ALA A 110 -20.85 2.70 4.91
C ALA A 110 -19.71 3.72 5.09
N ARG A 111 -19.60 4.28 6.29
CA ARG A 111 -18.48 5.14 6.69
C ARG A 111 -17.87 4.65 7.99
N ILE A 112 -16.57 4.85 8.11
CA ILE A 112 -15.80 4.52 9.31
C ILE A 112 -15.17 5.79 9.89
N ARG A 113 -14.99 5.83 11.21
CA ARG A 113 -14.20 6.86 11.91
C ARG A 113 -12.81 6.29 12.15
N LEU A 114 -11.81 6.84 11.47
CA LEU A 114 -10.42 6.50 11.69
C LEU A 114 -9.82 7.47 12.70
N VAL A 115 -9.35 6.95 13.83
CA VAL A 115 -8.62 7.68 14.86
C VAL A 115 -7.16 7.27 14.82
N LEU A 116 -6.28 8.26 14.74
CA LEU A 116 -4.83 8.13 14.61
C LEU A 116 -4.19 8.86 15.79
N LEU A 117 -3.93 8.14 16.88
CA LEU A 117 -3.25 8.69 18.05
C LEU A 117 -1.74 8.79 17.78
N ASP A 118 -1.14 9.86 18.29
CA ASP A 118 0.32 10.05 18.22
C ASP A 118 1.04 8.91 18.96
N ASP A 119 0.59 8.64 20.18
CA ASP A 119 1.09 7.63 21.10
C ASP A 119 -0.09 6.90 21.78
N ALA A 120 0.19 5.74 22.38
CA ALA A 120 -0.77 5.11 23.28
C ALA A 120 -0.98 5.99 24.53
N PRO A 121 -2.20 6.06 25.09
CA PRO A 121 -2.45 6.83 26.31
C PRO A 121 -1.53 6.37 27.46
N GLY A 122 -0.91 7.32 28.17
CA GLY A 122 0.03 7.04 29.25
C GLY A 122 -0.62 6.66 30.58
N SER A 123 -1.92 6.90 30.74
CA SER A 123 -2.68 6.53 31.93
C SER A 123 -4.14 6.19 31.59
N ARG A 124 -4.83 5.54 32.54
CA ARG A 124 -6.27 5.24 32.41
C ARG A 124 -7.12 6.51 32.32
N ILE A 125 -6.78 7.55 33.08
CA ILE A 125 -7.51 8.83 33.07
C ILE A 125 -7.36 9.48 31.70
N GLU A 126 -6.13 9.55 31.18
CA GLU A 126 -5.88 10.07 29.82
C GLU A 126 -6.67 9.28 28.77
N ALA A 127 -6.70 7.95 28.85
CA ALA A 127 -7.47 7.11 27.93
C ALA A 127 -8.97 7.42 27.96
N VAL A 128 -9.55 7.61 29.15
CA VAL A 128 -10.97 7.95 29.32
C VAL A 128 -11.28 9.33 28.73
N GLU A 129 -10.44 10.34 28.96
CA GLU A 129 -10.66 11.67 28.39
C GLU A 129 -10.52 11.67 26.87
N ILE A 130 -9.51 10.97 26.33
CA ILE A 130 -9.36 10.79 24.87
C ILE A 130 -10.60 10.11 24.29
N ALA A 131 -11.14 9.07 24.94
CA ALA A 131 -12.34 8.39 24.48
C ALA A 131 -13.58 9.33 24.49
N ARG A 132 -13.72 10.20 25.50
CA ARG A 132 -14.79 11.22 25.53
C ARG A 132 -14.66 12.22 24.39
N ILE A 133 -13.43 12.70 24.11
CA ILE A 133 -13.15 13.59 22.99
C ILE A 133 -13.51 12.90 21.67
N ILE A 134 -13.07 11.66 21.45
CA ILE A 134 -13.39 10.88 20.25
C ILE A 134 -14.91 10.73 20.08
N ARG A 135 -15.65 10.49 21.16
CA ARG A 135 -17.12 10.32 21.11
C ARG A 135 -17.84 11.62 20.75
N GLY A 136 -17.37 12.77 21.25
CA GLY A 136 -17.94 14.10 20.94
C GLY A 136 -17.48 14.72 19.62
N ALA A 137 -16.42 14.17 19.00
CA ALA A 137 -15.84 14.75 17.80
C ALA A 137 -16.76 14.62 16.56
N SER A 138 -16.77 15.67 15.74
CA SER A 138 -17.34 15.67 14.39
C SER A 138 -16.19 15.66 13.37
N PRO A 139 -15.73 14.47 12.94
CA PRO A 139 -14.56 14.38 12.08
C PRO A 139 -14.86 14.92 10.68
N ARG A 140 -13.87 15.60 10.08
CA ARG A 140 -13.89 15.89 8.65
C ARG A 140 -13.92 14.60 7.84
N ARG A 141 -14.46 14.68 6.63
CA ARG A 141 -14.48 13.59 5.68
C ARG A 141 -13.13 13.52 4.95
N LEU A 142 -12.76 12.32 4.52
CA LEU A 142 -11.58 12.10 3.68
C LEU A 142 -11.68 12.92 2.37
N GLU A 143 -12.89 13.17 1.93
CA GLU A 143 -13.25 13.88 0.71
C GLU A 143 -13.29 15.42 0.87
N ASP A 144 -13.15 15.96 2.08
CA ASP A 144 -13.24 17.41 2.34
C ASP A 144 -11.97 18.19 1.91
N GLY A 145 -11.03 17.55 1.21
CA GLY A 145 -9.72 18.09 0.86
C GLY A 145 -8.80 18.31 2.08
N MET A 146 -7.53 18.64 1.81
CA MET A 146 -6.49 18.77 2.84
C MET A 146 -6.88 19.73 3.98
N GLY A 147 -6.94 19.25 5.22
CA GLY A 147 -7.16 20.11 6.37
C GLY A 147 -6.94 19.46 7.74
N PRO A 148 -6.95 20.27 8.81
CA PRO A 148 -6.70 19.77 10.16
C PRO A 148 -7.88 18.94 10.66
N SER A 149 -7.55 17.90 11.40
CA SER A 149 -8.50 16.95 11.99
C SER A 149 -8.06 16.54 13.40
N HIS A 150 -7.54 17.49 14.17
CA HIS A 150 -6.86 17.24 15.45
C HIS A 150 -7.81 16.81 16.55
N LEU A 151 -7.38 15.81 17.33
CA LEU A 151 -7.90 15.53 18.67
C LEU A 151 -7.04 16.28 19.67
N ARG A 152 -7.66 17.07 20.55
CA ARG A 152 -6.98 17.89 21.55
C ARG A 152 -7.39 17.48 22.96
N LEU A 153 -6.40 17.22 23.81
CA LEU A 153 -6.58 17.05 25.25
C LEU A 153 -5.97 18.28 25.93
N GLY A 154 -6.84 19.19 26.38
CA GLY A 154 -6.42 20.53 26.80
C GLY A 154 -5.76 21.29 25.64
N GLY A 155 -4.56 21.84 25.86
CA GLY A 155 -3.78 22.55 24.84
C GLY A 155 -3.03 21.66 23.85
N ARG A 156 -2.89 20.35 24.14
CA ARG A 156 -2.03 19.41 23.39
C ARG A 156 -2.82 18.64 22.33
N VAL A 157 -2.26 18.52 21.13
CA VAL A 157 -2.75 17.58 20.11
C VAL A 157 -2.29 16.17 20.48
N VAL A 158 -3.22 15.23 20.56
CA VAL A 158 -2.97 13.82 20.95
C VAL A 158 -3.20 12.83 19.80
N GLY A 159 -3.70 13.32 18.68
CA GLY A 159 -3.99 12.51 17.52
C GLY A 159 -4.86 13.24 16.51
N ARG A 160 -5.42 12.46 15.58
CA ARG A 160 -6.32 12.94 14.53
C ARG A 160 -7.51 12.02 14.36
N ILE A 161 -8.60 12.55 13.79
CA ILE A 161 -9.79 11.78 13.48
C ILE A 161 -10.37 12.16 12.12
N VAL A 162 -10.64 11.18 11.27
CA VAL A 162 -11.22 11.40 9.93
C VAL A 162 -12.33 10.40 9.66
N SER A 163 -13.38 10.83 8.97
CA SER A 163 -14.43 9.95 8.46
C SER A 163 -14.06 9.46 7.07
N CYS A 164 -13.85 8.17 6.90
CA CYS A 164 -13.50 7.58 5.61
C CYS A 164 -14.71 6.84 5.01
N PRO A 165 -14.93 6.95 3.69
CA PRO A 165 -15.90 6.11 2.99
C PRO A 165 -15.38 4.68 2.88
N VAL A 166 -16.31 3.72 2.88
CA VAL A 166 -16.04 2.34 2.48
C VAL A 166 -16.30 2.21 0.98
N ARG A 167 -15.28 1.88 0.19
CA ARG A 167 -15.41 1.73 -1.27
C ARG A 167 -15.12 0.29 -1.69
N GLY A 168 -16.07 -0.37 -2.34
CA GLY A 168 -15.93 -1.78 -2.75
C GLY A 168 -15.59 -2.73 -1.59
N GLY A 169 -16.14 -2.46 -0.40
CA GLY A 169 -15.86 -3.22 0.82
C GLY A 169 -14.44 -3.04 1.39
N ARG A 170 -13.65 -2.13 0.84
CA ARG A 170 -12.30 -1.79 1.33
C ARG A 170 -12.33 -0.52 2.16
N TRP A 171 -11.56 -0.53 3.23
CA TRP A 171 -11.27 0.68 3.99
C TRP A 171 -10.06 1.35 3.34
N VAL A 172 -10.19 2.63 3.01
CA VAL A 172 -9.13 3.43 2.42
C VAL A 172 -8.29 4.01 3.56
N LEU A 173 -7.38 3.20 4.12
CA LEU A 173 -6.62 3.57 5.30
C LEU A 173 -5.15 3.22 5.14
N ASN A 174 -4.31 4.22 5.38
CA ASN A 174 -2.91 4.06 5.70
C ASN A 174 -2.66 4.70 7.08
N ARG A 175 -1.65 4.24 7.82
CA ARG A 175 -1.24 4.79 9.12
C ARG A 175 -0.48 6.10 8.93
N ALA A 176 -1.15 7.10 8.37
CA ALA A 176 -0.58 8.43 8.25
C ALA A 176 -0.60 9.13 9.60
N SER A 177 0.51 9.75 10.00
CA SER A 177 0.48 10.78 11.03
C SER A 177 -0.25 12.03 10.54
N ASN A 178 -0.24 12.29 9.23
CA ASN A 178 -0.85 13.44 8.61
C ASN A 178 -2.12 13.07 7.82
N VAL A 179 -3.30 13.45 8.32
CA VAL A 179 -4.58 13.23 7.63
C VAL A 179 -4.63 13.93 6.27
N GLY A 180 -4.01 15.11 6.14
CA GLY A 180 -3.92 15.81 4.85
C GLY A 180 -3.22 14.96 3.78
N LEU A 181 -2.28 14.09 4.17
CA LEU A 181 -1.61 13.19 3.23
C LEU A 181 -2.54 12.07 2.76
N LEU A 182 -3.42 11.58 3.64
CA LEU A 182 -4.47 10.62 3.26
C LEU A 182 -5.49 11.26 2.32
N GLN A 183 -5.90 12.50 2.60
CA GLN A 183 -6.84 13.25 1.77
C GLN A 183 -6.25 13.51 0.37
N ALA A 184 -4.99 13.97 0.30
CA ALA A 184 -4.30 14.15 -0.97
C ALA A 184 -4.17 12.84 -1.76
N ALA A 185 -3.89 11.72 -1.09
CA ALA A 185 -3.85 10.42 -1.73
C ALA A 185 -5.24 9.96 -2.23
N ASP A 186 -6.32 10.28 -1.52
CA ASP A 186 -7.70 10.01 -1.96
C ASP A 186 -8.10 10.88 -3.16
N ASP A 187 -7.78 12.17 -3.11
CA ASP A 187 -8.02 13.12 -4.21
C ASP A 187 -7.26 12.71 -5.47
N LEU A 188 -6.00 12.25 -5.30
CA LEU A 188 -5.22 11.67 -6.39
C LEU A 188 -5.87 10.37 -6.89
N ALA A 189 -6.11 9.38 -6.04
CA ALA A 189 -6.66 8.09 -6.47
C ALA A 189 -8.05 8.19 -7.14
N SER A 190 -8.81 9.23 -6.83
CA SER A 190 -10.12 9.50 -7.41
C SER A 190 -10.10 10.47 -8.60
N GLY A 191 -8.94 11.02 -8.96
CA GLY A 191 -8.80 11.99 -10.05
C GLY A 191 -9.36 13.39 -9.74
N ARG A 192 -9.69 13.70 -8.48
CA ARG A 192 -10.22 15.02 -8.07
C ARG A 192 -9.18 16.14 -8.14
N CYS A 193 -7.89 15.81 -8.25
CA CYS A 193 -6.80 16.77 -8.46
C CYS A 193 -6.54 17.11 -9.95
N GLY A 194 -7.44 16.74 -10.87
CA GLY A 194 -7.29 17.02 -12.30
C GLY A 194 -6.33 16.11 -13.05
N ILE A 195 -5.61 15.22 -12.37
CA ILE A 195 -4.83 14.15 -13.00
C ILE A 195 -5.80 13.02 -13.40
N PRO A 196 -5.80 12.54 -14.66
CA PRO A 196 -6.63 11.41 -15.07
C PRO A 196 -6.06 10.13 -14.45
N MET A 197 -6.86 9.42 -13.66
CA MET A 197 -6.38 8.31 -12.84
C MET A 197 -7.19 7.04 -13.11
N SER A 198 -6.51 5.89 -13.03
CA SER A 198 -7.07 4.55 -13.17
C SER A 198 -6.34 3.58 -12.25
N VAL A 199 -6.70 2.30 -12.29
CA VAL A 199 -5.96 1.25 -11.59
C VAL A 199 -4.98 0.58 -12.55
N LEU A 200 -3.78 0.26 -12.07
CA LEU A 200 -2.72 -0.32 -12.90
C LEU A 200 -3.18 -1.56 -13.67
N GLY A 201 -3.98 -2.42 -13.04
CA GLY A 201 -4.53 -3.63 -13.66
C GLY A 201 -5.48 -3.40 -14.85
N ALA A 202 -5.89 -2.16 -15.13
CA ALA A 202 -6.64 -1.82 -16.34
C ALA A 202 -5.77 -1.83 -17.62
N PHE A 203 -4.45 -1.69 -17.47
CA PHE A 203 -3.51 -1.55 -18.60
C PHE A 203 -2.71 -2.81 -18.89
N GLY A 204 -2.81 -3.83 -18.02
CA GLY A 204 -1.93 -4.98 -18.10
C GLY A 204 -2.12 -5.97 -16.97
N ARG A 205 -1.18 -6.92 -16.88
CA ARG A 205 -1.21 -7.99 -15.90
C ARG A 205 0.11 -8.11 -15.15
N VAL A 206 0.00 -8.55 -13.90
CA VAL A 206 1.15 -8.91 -13.08
C VAL A 206 1.73 -10.24 -13.59
N GLY A 207 3.07 -10.35 -13.59
CA GLY A 207 3.79 -11.57 -13.95
C GLY A 207 3.64 -12.71 -12.94
N ARG A 208 4.46 -13.76 -13.13
CA ARG A 208 4.45 -14.94 -12.26
C ARG A 208 4.96 -14.60 -10.86
N ALA A 209 4.42 -15.27 -9.83
CA ALA A 209 4.93 -15.11 -8.48
C ALA A 209 6.31 -15.80 -8.37
N ARG A 210 7.16 -15.36 -7.44
CA ARG A 210 8.50 -15.93 -7.20
C ARG A 210 8.52 -17.47 -7.17
N LYS A 211 7.56 -18.10 -6.49
CA LYS A 211 7.49 -19.56 -6.39
C LYS A 211 7.22 -20.24 -7.74
N ASP A 212 6.54 -19.57 -8.65
CA ASP A 212 6.24 -20.10 -9.99
C ASP A 212 7.39 -19.85 -10.97
N ILE A 213 8.46 -19.20 -10.52
CA ILE A 213 9.70 -18.97 -11.28
C ILE A 213 10.81 -19.86 -10.73
N VAL A 214 11.05 -19.82 -9.41
CA VAL A 214 12.18 -20.52 -8.76
C VAL A 214 11.81 -21.44 -7.60
N GLY A 215 10.53 -21.83 -7.49
CA GLY A 215 10.12 -22.78 -6.46
C GLY A 215 10.77 -24.16 -6.60
N GLY A 216 10.65 -24.95 -5.54
CA GLY A 216 11.10 -26.34 -5.52
C GLY A 216 9.99 -27.30 -5.96
N ILE A 217 10.12 -28.55 -5.52
CA ILE A 217 9.07 -29.56 -5.69
C ILE A 217 7.97 -29.31 -4.67
N GLU A 218 6.73 -29.18 -5.14
CA GLU A 218 5.53 -29.05 -4.29
C GLU A 218 4.51 -30.11 -4.75
N ASN A 219 4.06 -30.97 -3.83
CA ASN A 219 3.18 -32.10 -4.13
C ASN A 219 3.69 -33.02 -5.27
N GLY A 220 5.00 -33.30 -5.28
CA GLY A 220 5.63 -34.15 -6.29
C GLY A 220 5.78 -33.53 -7.68
N ARG A 221 5.49 -32.24 -7.85
CA ARG A 221 5.66 -31.50 -9.13
C ARG A 221 6.62 -30.33 -8.95
N LEU A 222 7.50 -30.12 -9.93
CA LEU A 222 8.36 -28.95 -9.96
C LEU A 222 7.51 -27.68 -10.10
N ARG A 223 7.69 -26.73 -9.19
CA ARG A 223 7.04 -25.43 -9.24
C ARG A 223 8.07 -24.37 -9.60
N GLY A 224 8.05 -23.90 -10.83
CA GLY A 224 9.02 -22.92 -11.34
C GLY A 224 10.24 -23.59 -12.00
N PRO A 225 10.57 -23.22 -13.26
CA PRO A 225 11.54 -23.95 -14.06
C PRO A 225 12.98 -23.47 -13.89
N PHE A 226 13.21 -22.42 -13.10
CA PHE A 226 14.51 -21.76 -13.02
C PHE A 226 15.12 -21.81 -11.62
N GLU A 227 16.42 -21.65 -11.55
CA GLU A 227 17.16 -21.17 -10.40
C GLU A 227 17.79 -19.81 -10.68
N VAL A 228 18.12 -19.08 -9.62
CA VAL A 228 18.73 -17.74 -9.74
C VAL A 228 20.21 -17.88 -9.52
N ILE A 229 20.99 -17.44 -10.50
CA ILE A 229 22.45 -17.44 -10.47
C ILE A 229 22.96 -15.99 -10.54
N PRO A 230 24.24 -15.73 -10.19
CA PRO A 230 24.87 -14.45 -10.47
C PRO A 230 24.71 -14.05 -11.94
N PHE A 231 24.64 -12.75 -12.20
CA PHE A 231 24.43 -12.25 -13.56
C PHE A 231 25.55 -12.71 -14.51
N THR A 232 25.13 -13.30 -15.63
CA THR A 232 25.97 -13.67 -16.77
C THR A 232 25.27 -13.25 -18.06
N ALA A 233 26.06 -12.84 -19.07
CA ALA A 233 25.54 -12.32 -20.33
C ALA A 233 24.82 -13.37 -21.19
N ASP A 234 25.17 -14.65 -21.04
CA ASP A 234 24.68 -15.74 -21.89
C ASP A 234 23.40 -16.41 -21.36
N ALA A 235 22.95 -16.03 -20.16
CA ALA A 235 21.77 -16.60 -19.52
C ALA A 235 20.58 -15.63 -19.56
N VAL A 236 19.39 -16.12 -19.19
CA VAL A 236 18.16 -15.30 -19.20
C VAL A 236 18.30 -14.17 -18.18
N PRO A 237 18.23 -12.89 -18.58
CA PRO A 237 18.44 -11.78 -17.67
C PRO A 237 17.27 -11.61 -16.70
N ALA A 238 17.59 -11.31 -15.44
CA ALA A 238 16.61 -11.07 -14.39
C ALA A 238 16.91 -9.83 -13.57
N LEU A 239 15.84 -9.14 -13.19
CA LEU A 239 15.87 -8.10 -12.16
C LEU A 239 15.28 -8.69 -10.87
N TRP A 240 16.14 -9.24 -10.03
CA TRP A 240 15.74 -10.12 -8.95
C TRP A 240 15.85 -9.47 -7.56
N HIS A 241 16.95 -8.78 -7.31
CA HIS A 241 17.29 -8.21 -6.01
C HIS A 241 16.82 -6.77 -5.90
N ASN A 242 16.64 -6.31 -4.67
CA ASN A 242 16.32 -4.91 -4.41
C ASN A 242 17.55 -4.26 -3.76
N ASP A 243 18.42 -3.73 -4.61
CA ASP A 243 19.72 -3.19 -4.24
C ASP A 243 19.70 -1.66 -4.36
N ALA A 244 19.61 -1.00 -3.21
CA ALA A 244 19.62 0.46 -3.14
C ALA A 244 20.95 1.09 -3.60
N GLY A 245 22.06 0.34 -3.60
CA GLY A 245 23.36 0.82 -4.05
C GLY A 245 23.42 1.00 -5.56
N THR A 246 22.85 0.06 -6.31
CA THR A 246 22.91 0.04 -7.78
C THR A 246 21.65 0.63 -8.44
N GLN A 247 20.49 0.54 -7.78
CA GLN A 247 19.19 0.93 -8.34
C GLN A 247 18.87 2.39 -7.99
N GLN A 248 19.63 3.32 -8.60
CA GLN A 248 19.61 4.75 -8.26
C GLN A 248 18.81 5.64 -9.21
N SER A 249 18.40 5.12 -10.36
CA SER A 249 17.71 5.85 -11.43
C SER A 249 16.64 4.97 -12.07
N MET A 250 15.67 5.55 -12.80
CA MET A 250 14.55 4.77 -13.35
C MET A 250 15.00 3.63 -14.29
N LEU A 251 16.07 3.84 -15.07
CA LEU A 251 16.72 2.80 -15.85
C LEU A 251 17.65 1.99 -14.95
N VAL A 252 17.41 0.68 -14.90
CA VAL A 252 18.12 -0.31 -14.07
C VAL A 252 18.55 -1.47 -14.97
N GLY A 253 19.74 -2.02 -14.73
CA GLY A 253 20.21 -3.23 -15.40
C GLY A 253 19.75 -4.51 -14.69
N PRO A 254 19.76 -5.67 -15.36
CA PRO A 254 19.59 -6.95 -14.67
C PRO A 254 20.68 -7.12 -13.58
N ASP A 255 20.31 -7.78 -12.48
CA ASP A 255 21.20 -8.03 -11.33
C ASP A 255 21.39 -9.53 -11.05
N ALA A 256 20.77 -10.38 -11.86
CA ALA A 256 20.87 -11.83 -11.79
C ALA A 256 20.58 -12.44 -13.17
N SER A 257 20.85 -13.74 -13.29
CA SER A 257 20.40 -14.54 -14.42
C SER A 257 19.57 -15.74 -13.96
N LEU A 258 18.74 -16.28 -14.85
CA LEU A 258 17.95 -17.49 -14.61
C LEU A 258 18.52 -18.66 -15.40
N GLU A 259 18.82 -19.74 -14.70
CA GLU A 259 19.28 -21.00 -15.28
C GLU A 259 18.19 -22.06 -15.16
N ARG A 260 17.99 -22.83 -16.24
CA ARG A 260 16.95 -23.85 -16.30
C ARG A 260 17.31 -25.01 -15.37
N LYS A 261 16.39 -25.37 -14.49
CA LYS A 261 16.52 -26.57 -13.65
C LYS A 261 16.43 -27.85 -14.47
N GLU A 262 17.18 -28.86 -14.06
CA GLU A 262 17.02 -30.22 -14.55
C GLU A 262 15.58 -30.69 -14.36
N GLY A 263 15.00 -31.33 -15.38
CA GLY A 263 13.62 -31.81 -15.37
C GLY A 263 12.54 -30.72 -15.54
N ALA A 264 12.91 -29.45 -15.70
CA ALA A 264 11.94 -28.40 -16.04
C ALA A 264 11.41 -28.62 -17.47
N GLY A 265 10.10 -28.79 -17.65
CA GLY A 265 9.50 -28.92 -18.97
C GLY A 265 9.50 -27.61 -19.78
N ASP A 266 9.63 -27.70 -21.10
CA ASP A 266 9.72 -26.53 -21.99
C ASP A 266 8.51 -25.59 -21.91
N GLY A 267 7.31 -26.14 -21.67
CA GLY A 267 6.11 -25.34 -21.49
C GLY A 267 6.19 -24.42 -20.27
N LEU A 268 6.73 -24.91 -19.15
CA LEU A 268 6.90 -24.13 -17.93
C LEU A 268 7.95 -23.03 -18.11
N VAL A 269 9.06 -23.35 -18.81
CA VAL A 269 10.10 -22.37 -19.20
C VAL A 269 9.48 -21.26 -20.05
N ARG A 270 8.79 -21.62 -21.13
CA ARG A 270 8.13 -20.66 -22.04
C ARG A 270 7.12 -19.79 -21.30
N ASP A 271 6.33 -20.36 -20.40
CA ASP A 271 5.33 -19.65 -19.60
C ASP A 271 5.92 -18.57 -18.69
N VAL A 272 7.13 -18.77 -18.17
CA VAL A 272 7.83 -17.77 -17.36
C VAL A 272 8.49 -16.72 -18.25
N LEU A 273 9.17 -17.14 -19.33
CA LEU A 273 9.82 -16.21 -20.27
C LEU A 273 8.80 -15.28 -20.95
N ALA A 274 7.58 -15.77 -21.23
CA ALA A 274 6.46 -14.96 -21.73
C ALA A 274 5.93 -13.92 -20.72
N THR A 275 6.52 -13.84 -19.52
CA THR A 275 6.25 -12.76 -18.56
C THR A 275 7.35 -11.72 -18.47
N ALA A 276 8.46 -11.87 -19.20
CA ALA A 276 9.50 -10.86 -19.28
C ALA A 276 8.92 -9.53 -19.77
N THR A 277 9.37 -8.44 -19.17
CA THR A 277 8.88 -7.08 -19.42
C THR A 277 9.99 -6.09 -19.12
N ARG A 278 9.83 -4.85 -19.56
CA ARG A 278 10.74 -3.76 -19.18
C ARG A 278 10.30 -3.04 -17.91
N LEU A 279 9.01 -3.09 -17.56
CA LEU A 279 8.47 -2.39 -16.40
C LEU A 279 8.25 -3.32 -15.20
N HIS A 280 8.91 -3.00 -14.08
CA HIS A 280 8.82 -3.77 -12.85
C HIS A 280 8.34 -2.92 -11.67
N ILE A 281 7.38 -3.42 -10.89
CA ILE A 281 6.84 -2.73 -9.71
C ILE A 281 7.48 -3.29 -8.46
N ASN A 282 7.97 -2.40 -7.60
CA ASN A 282 8.56 -2.78 -6.32
C ASN A 282 7.49 -3.40 -5.41
N GLN A 283 7.64 -4.66 -4.97
CA GLN A 283 6.64 -5.25 -4.06
C GLN A 283 6.91 -4.93 -2.58
N GLN A 284 8.13 -4.51 -2.26
CA GLN A 284 8.65 -4.47 -0.89
C GLN A 284 9.49 -3.23 -0.64
N CYS A 285 9.01 -2.08 -1.10
CA CYS A 285 9.75 -0.84 -1.08
C CYS A 285 10.20 -0.44 0.33
N ARG A 286 11.51 -0.28 0.55
CA ARG A 286 12.09 0.28 1.78
C ARG A 286 12.33 1.78 1.57
N PHE A 287 11.42 2.62 2.04
CA PHE A 287 11.41 4.05 1.75
C PHE A 287 12.68 4.80 2.22
N THR A 288 13.35 4.28 3.25
CA THR A 288 14.56 4.88 3.83
C THR A 288 15.83 4.70 3.00
N SER A 289 15.86 3.73 2.08
CA SER A 289 17.05 3.41 1.29
C SER A 289 16.78 3.35 -0.21
N GLN A 290 15.58 2.92 -0.60
CA GLN A 290 15.20 2.76 -1.99
C GLN A 290 14.65 4.06 -2.56
N ARG A 291 14.87 4.21 -3.86
CA ARG A 291 14.58 5.42 -4.62
C ARG A 291 13.41 5.25 -5.57
N LEU A 292 13.07 4.01 -5.88
CA LEU A 292 12.18 3.64 -6.99
C LEU A 292 11.02 2.79 -6.49
N THR A 293 9.83 3.12 -6.96
CA THR A 293 8.62 2.30 -6.82
C THR A 293 8.37 1.49 -8.10
N ALA A 294 8.92 1.93 -9.23
CA ALA A 294 9.00 1.19 -10.47
C ALA A 294 10.41 1.25 -11.06
N ALA A 295 10.92 0.12 -11.55
CA ALA A 295 12.18 0.03 -12.29
C ALA A 295 11.88 -0.24 -13.77
N PHE A 296 12.69 0.33 -14.64
CA PHE A 296 12.64 0.09 -16.08
C PHE A 296 13.95 -0.56 -16.54
N THR A 297 13.89 -1.66 -17.28
CA THR A 297 15.06 -2.29 -17.90
C THR A 297 15.13 -1.98 -19.39
N ALA A 298 16.33 -1.83 -19.95
CA ALA A 298 16.49 -1.53 -21.38
C ALA A 298 15.90 -2.62 -22.28
N GLU A 299 16.08 -3.87 -21.87
CA GLU A 299 15.53 -5.07 -22.50
C GLU A 299 14.54 -5.76 -21.55
N ALA A 300 13.69 -6.64 -22.08
CA ALA A 300 12.72 -7.36 -21.26
C ALA A 300 13.43 -8.36 -20.34
N THR A 301 13.17 -8.27 -19.03
CA THR A 301 13.77 -9.17 -18.03
C THR A 301 12.71 -9.89 -17.20
N VAL A 302 13.08 -11.01 -16.58
CA VAL A 302 12.22 -11.70 -15.61
C VAL A 302 12.45 -11.13 -14.22
N GLY A 303 11.38 -10.66 -13.58
CA GLY A 303 11.43 -10.04 -12.27
C GLY A 303 11.02 -10.97 -11.13
N GLY A 304 11.62 -10.74 -9.96
CA GLY A 304 11.39 -11.53 -8.76
C GLY A 304 10.39 -10.92 -7.77
N ARG A 305 10.54 -11.29 -6.49
CA ARG A 305 9.76 -10.71 -5.38
C ARG A 305 10.13 -9.25 -5.12
N GLY A 306 11.37 -8.83 -5.39
CA GLY A 306 11.77 -7.44 -5.24
C GLY A 306 11.10 -6.55 -6.28
N TRP A 307 11.18 -6.98 -7.54
CA TRP A 307 10.74 -6.28 -8.73
C TRP A 307 9.75 -7.15 -9.51
N MET A 308 8.46 -6.94 -9.29
CA MET A 308 7.42 -7.75 -9.92
C MET A 308 7.13 -7.27 -11.33
N ASN A 309 7.17 -8.18 -12.30
CA ASN A 309 6.85 -7.88 -13.69
C ASN A 309 5.43 -7.32 -13.82
N PHE A 310 5.31 -6.21 -14.55
CA PHE A 310 4.04 -5.72 -15.04
C PHE A 310 4.08 -5.70 -16.56
N ILE A 311 3.19 -6.47 -17.18
CA ILE A 311 3.17 -6.73 -18.62
C ILE A 311 2.03 -5.92 -19.21
N LEU A 312 2.36 -5.02 -20.13
CA LEU A 312 1.47 -4.05 -20.75
C LEU A 312 1.97 -3.69 -22.16
N ASP A 313 1.20 -2.83 -22.84
CA ASP A 313 1.60 -2.28 -24.14
C ASP A 313 2.82 -1.34 -23.99
N GLU A 314 3.83 -1.57 -24.82
CA GLU A 314 5.11 -0.84 -24.85
C GLU A 314 4.93 0.68 -24.86
N LYS A 315 3.92 1.20 -25.56
CA LYS A 315 3.68 2.66 -25.65
C LYS A 315 3.35 3.32 -24.31
N TYR A 316 3.00 2.55 -23.29
CA TYR A 316 2.63 3.06 -21.96
C TYR A 316 3.72 2.89 -20.90
N GLU A 317 4.74 2.06 -21.16
CA GLU A 317 5.70 1.65 -20.12
C GLU A 317 6.49 2.83 -19.55
N LYS A 318 7.03 3.69 -20.42
CA LYS A 318 7.81 4.86 -19.99
C LYS A 318 6.95 5.89 -19.25
N ALA A 319 5.74 6.17 -19.75
CA ALA A 319 4.81 7.08 -19.10
C ALA A 319 4.43 6.61 -17.68
N LEU A 320 4.19 5.30 -17.50
CA LEU A 320 3.94 4.73 -16.18
C LEU A 320 5.20 4.69 -15.31
N ALA A 321 6.39 4.47 -15.88
CA ALA A 321 7.65 4.56 -15.13
C ALA A 321 7.90 5.97 -14.59
N VAL A 322 7.64 7.01 -15.40
CA VAL A 322 7.67 8.42 -14.99
C VAL A 322 6.67 8.65 -13.86
N PHE A 323 5.40 8.29 -14.07
CA PHE A 323 4.37 8.52 -13.07
C PHE A 323 4.71 7.82 -11.75
N CYS A 324 5.01 6.52 -11.77
CA CYS A 324 5.28 5.75 -10.56
C CYS A 324 6.42 6.34 -9.72
N ASN A 325 7.47 6.84 -10.36
CA ASN A 325 8.64 7.40 -9.67
C ASN A 325 8.53 8.90 -9.35
N SER A 326 7.48 9.58 -9.81
CA SER A 326 7.13 10.94 -9.38
C SER A 326 6.58 10.98 -7.94
N THR A 327 6.45 12.18 -7.38
CA THR A 327 5.84 12.40 -6.05
C THR A 327 4.40 11.90 -5.98
N PRO A 328 3.49 12.19 -6.96
CA PRO A 328 2.17 11.58 -7.01
C PRO A 328 2.20 10.04 -7.07
N GLY A 329 3.09 9.45 -7.87
CA GLY A 329 3.22 7.99 -7.96
C GLY A 329 3.65 7.34 -6.66
N ILE A 330 4.60 7.95 -5.94
CA ILE A 330 5.02 7.51 -4.61
C ILE A 330 3.89 7.61 -3.60
N LEU A 331 3.11 8.70 -3.65
CA LEU A 331 1.94 8.86 -2.80
C LEU A 331 0.91 7.74 -3.06
N SER A 332 0.61 7.46 -4.33
CA SER A 332 -0.26 6.35 -4.73
C SER A 332 0.26 5.00 -4.27
N TYR A 333 1.57 4.74 -4.42
CA TYR A 333 2.23 3.52 -3.96
C TYR A 333 2.03 3.35 -2.45
N TRP A 334 2.41 4.37 -1.68
CA TRP A 334 2.31 4.34 -0.23
C TRP A 334 0.87 4.11 0.18
N HIS A 335 -0.08 4.84 -0.38
CA HIS A 335 -1.51 4.79 -0.05
C HIS A 335 -2.09 3.37 -0.05
N VAL A 336 -1.71 2.51 -1.01
CA VAL A 336 -2.21 1.13 -1.10
C VAL A 336 -1.27 0.07 -0.49
N SER A 337 -0.04 0.45 -0.18
CA SER A 337 0.95 -0.45 0.42
C SER A 337 0.60 -0.82 1.87
N GLY A 338 1.03 -2.01 2.30
CA GLY A 338 0.90 -2.45 3.68
C GLY A 338 1.98 -1.85 4.53
N THR A 339 1.60 -1.23 5.66
CA THR A 339 2.47 -0.48 6.57
C THR A 339 2.71 -1.20 7.89
N GLN A 340 2.79 -2.54 7.85
CA GLN A 340 3.02 -3.35 9.04
C GLN A 340 4.41 -3.14 9.63
N GLN A 341 5.42 -2.94 8.77
CA GLN A 341 6.79 -2.63 9.17
C GLN A 341 7.07 -1.15 8.91
N HIS A 342 7.74 -0.49 9.86
CA HIS A 342 8.15 0.90 9.69
C HIS A 342 9.15 1.07 8.53
N GLY A 343 9.05 2.17 7.77
CA GLY A 343 9.96 2.44 6.65
C GLY A 343 9.79 1.50 5.46
N ARG A 344 8.73 0.68 5.41
CA ARG A 344 8.53 -0.32 4.36
C ARG A 344 7.08 -0.45 3.91
N GLY A 345 6.86 -0.28 2.61
CA GLY A 345 5.58 -0.56 1.96
C GLY A 345 5.58 -1.95 1.30
N HIS A 346 4.62 -2.81 1.67
CA HIS A 346 4.46 -4.13 1.06
C HIS A 346 3.19 -4.26 0.21
N MET A 347 3.32 -4.75 -1.03
CA MET A 347 2.19 -5.12 -1.88
C MET A 347 2.25 -6.58 -2.32
N ASN A 348 1.07 -7.19 -2.47
CA ASN A 348 0.89 -8.46 -3.17
C ASN A 348 0.37 -8.20 -4.59
N ASN A 349 0.31 -9.23 -5.43
CA ASN A 349 -0.12 -9.11 -6.83
C ASN A 349 -1.52 -8.50 -6.99
N THR A 350 -2.43 -8.77 -6.05
CA THR A 350 -3.77 -8.16 -6.06
C THR A 350 -3.73 -6.67 -5.75
N ARG A 351 -2.84 -6.22 -4.85
CA ARG A 351 -2.66 -4.80 -4.55
C ARG A 351 -1.96 -4.04 -5.67
N ILE A 352 -0.96 -4.65 -6.31
CA ILE A 352 -0.31 -4.06 -7.50
C ILE A 352 -1.36 -3.76 -8.58
N ARG A 353 -2.28 -4.70 -8.85
CA ARG A 353 -3.37 -4.47 -9.81
C ARG A 353 -4.30 -3.32 -9.42
N SER A 354 -4.48 -3.07 -8.13
CA SER A 354 -5.31 -1.95 -7.64
C SER A 354 -4.52 -0.68 -7.33
N LEU A 355 -3.24 -0.59 -7.72
CA LEU A 355 -2.43 0.61 -7.53
C LEU A 355 -3.01 1.75 -8.38
N PRO A 356 -3.39 2.90 -7.79
CA PRO A 356 -3.82 4.06 -8.56
C PRO A 356 -2.65 4.61 -9.37
N VAL A 357 -2.83 4.72 -10.68
CA VAL A 357 -1.84 5.24 -11.62
C VAL A 357 -2.47 6.20 -12.61
N LEU A 358 -1.63 6.97 -13.29
CA LEU A 358 -2.03 7.79 -14.44
C LEU A 358 -2.81 6.96 -15.46
N ASP A 359 -3.98 7.45 -15.88
CA ASP A 359 -4.76 6.84 -16.95
C ASP A 359 -4.16 7.18 -18.32
N VAL A 360 -3.13 6.43 -18.68
CA VAL A 360 -2.39 6.56 -19.94
C VAL A 360 -3.26 6.32 -21.17
N SER A 361 -4.40 5.63 -21.04
CA SER A 361 -5.33 5.42 -22.17
C SER A 361 -6.12 6.68 -22.54
N ARG A 362 -6.25 7.62 -21.60
CA ARG A 362 -6.90 8.93 -21.83
C ARG A 362 -5.93 10.00 -22.31
N LEU A 363 -4.64 9.71 -22.37
CA LEU A 363 -3.65 10.64 -22.87
C LEU A 363 -3.59 10.57 -24.39
N GLY A 364 -3.75 11.72 -25.05
CA GLY A 364 -3.49 11.84 -26.48
C GLY A 364 -2.02 11.56 -26.82
N ARG A 365 -1.76 11.22 -28.09
CA ARG A 365 -0.39 10.88 -28.57
C ARG A 365 0.65 11.95 -28.25
N GLY A 366 0.27 13.23 -28.27
CA GLY A 366 1.16 14.35 -27.92
C GLY A 366 1.68 14.25 -26.48
N ARG A 367 0.78 14.14 -25.50
CA ARG A 367 1.14 14.03 -24.07
C ARG A 367 1.92 12.75 -23.77
N LEU A 368 1.55 11.62 -24.38
CA LEU A 368 2.34 10.39 -24.26
C LEU A 368 3.77 10.58 -24.78
N GLY A 369 3.93 11.24 -25.94
CA GLY A 369 5.25 11.56 -26.49
C GLY A 369 6.06 12.53 -25.63
N GLU A 370 5.42 13.47 -24.93
CA GLU A 370 6.10 14.33 -23.96
C GLU A 370 6.62 13.56 -22.74
N LEU A 371 5.81 12.65 -22.19
CA LEU A 371 6.23 11.77 -21.10
C LEU A 371 7.32 10.78 -21.53
N ASP A 372 7.28 10.29 -22.77
CA ASP A 372 8.32 9.42 -23.34
C ASP A 372 9.67 10.15 -23.40
N ARG A 373 9.69 11.38 -23.93
CA ARG A 373 10.89 12.22 -23.96
C ARG A 373 11.37 12.60 -22.56
N LEU A 374 10.45 12.84 -21.63
CA LEU A 374 10.79 13.11 -20.23
C LEU A 374 11.48 11.90 -19.60
N PHE A 375 10.97 10.69 -19.83
CA PHE A 375 11.63 9.47 -19.39
C PHE A 375 13.06 9.41 -19.96
N ASP A 376 13.25 9.58 -21.26
CA ASP A 376 14.57 9.43 -21.88
C ASP A 376 15.61 10.43 -21.34
N ARG A 377 15.18 11.66 -21.01
CA ARG A 377 16.04 12.65 -20.35
C ARG A 377 16.36 12.28 -18.89
N MET A 378 15.40 11.70 -18.18
CA MET A 378 15.48 11.50 -16.73
C MET A 378 15.94 10.10 -16.32
N CYS A 379 15.90 9.10 -17.21
CA CYS A 379 15.98 7.69 -16.85
C CYS A 379 17.31 7.29 -16.20
N ARG A 380 18.40 8.02 -16.46
CA ARG A 380 19.73 7.82 -15.86
C ARG A 380 20.06 8.78 -14.72
N ARG A 381 19.17 9.73 -14.40
CA ARG A 381 19.42 10.68 -13.32
C ARG A 381 19.25 9.99 -11.97
N ARG A 382 20.28 10.12 -11.14
CA ARG A 382 20.28 9.58 -9.78
C ARG A 382 19.28 10.34 -8.91
N MET A 383 18.38 9.60 -8.27
CA MET A 383 17.41 10.12 -7.31
C MET A 383 17.90 9.89 -5.87
N ARG A 384 17.32 10.63 -4.93
CA ARG A 384 17.52 10.37 -3.50
C ARG A 384 16.52 9.33 -2.97
N PRO A 385 16.82 8.67 -1.85
CA PRO A 385 15.86 7.81 -1.16
C PRO A 385 14.51 8.49 -0.96
N ILE A 386 13.42 7.71 -0.95
CA ILE A 386 12.04 8.24 -0.94
C ILE A 386 11.74 9.07 0.33
N ASN A 387 12.40 8.81 1.45
CA ASN A 387 12.27 9.62 2.67
C ASN A 387 12.97 11.00 2.58
N GLU A 388 13.80 11.25 1.57
CA GLU A 388 14.50 12.53 1.31
C GLU A 388 13.87 13.30 0.14
N LEU A 389 12.60 13.02 -0.12
CA LEU A 389 11.92 13.47 -1.32
C LEU A 389 11.77 14.99 -1.36
N ASP A 390 11.69 15.71 -0.24
CA ASP A 390 11.72 17.18 -0.21
C ASP A 390 13.01 17.79 -0.78
N ALA A 391 14.14 17.11 -0.58
CA ALA A 391 15.48 17.55 -0.98
C ALA A 391 16.02 16.90 -2.28
N ASP A 392 15.22 16.09 -2.99
CA ASP A 392 15.63 15.39 -4.22
C ASP A 392 15.49 16.26 -5.50
N PRO A 393 16.58 16.86 -6.03
CA PRO A 393 16.48 17.74 -7.20
C PRO A 393 16.08 16.98 -8.48
N ALA A 394 16.53 15.74 -8.66
CA ALA A 394 16.21 14.96 -9.85
C ALA A 394 14.72 14.62 -9.88
N ARG A 395 14.14 14.25 -8.74
CA ARG A 395 12.70 14.00 -8.67
C ARG A 395 11.87 15.27 -8.77
N ARG A 396 12.41 16.43 -8.35
CA ARG A 396 11.73 17.72 -8.53
C ARG A 396 11.56 18.03 -10.02
N GLU A 397 12.63 17.88 -10.79
CA GLU A 397 12.58 18.05 -12.24
C GLU A 397 11.68 17.02 -12.93
N LEU A 398 11.64 15.78 -12.43
CA LEU A 398 10.70 14.76 -12.91
C LEU A 398 9.25 15.19 -12.65
N ASP A 399 8.95 15.68 -11.45
CA ASP A 399 7.62 16.16 -11.08
C ASP A 399 7.20 17.35 -11.97
N GLU A 400 8.05 18.36 -12.09
CA GLU A 400 7.80 19.55 -12.92
C GLU A 400 7.57 19.17 -14.39
N GLY A 401 8.44 18.34 -14.96
CA GLY A 401 8.28 17.86 -16.33
C GLY A 401 7.00 17.05 -16.54
N MET A 402 6.60 16.24 -15.56
CA MET A 402 5.37 15.45 -15.63
C MET A 402 4.14 16.35 -15.52
N MET A 403 4.12 17.31 -14.59
CA MET A 403 3.00 18.24 -14.42
C MET A 403 2.80 19.09 -15.67
N GLY A 404 3.89 19.59 -16.28
CA GLY A 404 3.85 20.29 -17.57
C GLY A 404 3.23 19.45 -18.68
N ALA A 405 3.64 18.18 -18.81
CA ALA A 405 3.08 17.26 -19.82
C ALA A 405 1.59 16.93 -19.58
N LEU A 406 1.11 17.05 -18.34
CA LEU A 406 -0.28 16.83 -17.96
C LEU A 406 -1.14 18.10 -18.05
N GLY A 407 -0.55 19.26 -18.36
CA GLY A 407 -1.24 20.55 -18.45
C GLY A 407 -1.41 21.25 -17.10
N GLU A 408 -0.43 21.09 -16.20
CA GLU A 408 -0.34 21.78 -14.91
C GLU A 408 -1.59 21.64 -14.02
N PRO A 409 -1.95 20.42 -13.60
CA PRO A 409 -3.05 20.23 -12.66
C PRO A 409 -2.80 20.96 -11.34
N ASP A 410 -3.87 21.42 -10.69
CA ASP A 410 -3.83 22.13 -9.41
C ASP A 410 -3.48 21.19 -8.26
N LEU A 411 -2.18 20.85 -8.17
CA LEU A 411 -1.61 20.02 -7.13
C LEU A 411 -0.32 20.66 -6.64
N ASP A 412 -0.30 21.10 -5.37
CA ASP A 412 0.90 21.64 -4.73
C ASP A 412 1.91 20.52 -4.44
N ILE A 413 2.67 20.15 -5.47
CA ILE A 413 3.72 19.14 -5.41
C ILE A 413 4.71 19.51 -4.31
N GLY A 414 5.16 20.76 -4.23
CA GLY A 414 6.13 21.19 -3.22
C GLY A 414 5.69 20.88 -1.80
N ARG A 415 4.41 21.13 -1.48
CA ARG A 415 3.81 20.76 -0.19
C ARG A 415 3.70 19.25 -0.01
N LEU A 416 3.28 18.49 -1.02
CA LEU A 416 3.24 17.03 -0.94
C LEU A 416 4.61 16.44 -0.63
N ARG A 417 5.66 16.96 -1.28
CA ARG A 417 7.03 16.49 -1.05
C ARG A 417 7.44 16.64 0.41
N ARG A 418 7.20 17.82 0.99
CA ARG A 418 7.45 18.10 2.42
C ARG A 418 6.61 17.21 3.34
N MET A 419 5.33 17.00 3.01
CA MET A 419 4.45 16.15 3.81
C MET A 419 4.88 14.68 3.81
N ILE A 420 5.31 14.15 2.66
CA ILE A 420 5.83 12.78 2.54
C ILE A 420 7.15 12.62 3.31
N ALA A 421 8.10 13.53 3.10
CA ALA A 421 9.39 13.49 3.81
C ALA A 421 9.23 13.63 5.34
N ALA A 422 8.23 14.39 5.79
CA ALA A 422 7.93 14.55 7.21
C ALA A 422 7.11 13.40 7.82
N GLU A 423 6.48 12.55 6.99
CA GLU A 423 5.60 11.47 7.46
C GLU A 423 6.45 10.35 8.10
N PRO A 424 6.28 10.07 9.41
CA PRO A 424 7.12 9.13 10.14
C PRO A 424 7.23 7.78 9.46
N HIS A 425 6.16 7.27 8.85
CA HIS A 425 6.19 5.95 8.21
C HIS A 425 7.26 5.79 7.11
N PHE A 426 7.62 6.88 6.42
CA PHE A 426 8.68 6.83 5.40
C PHE A 426 10.09 6.71 6.03
N GLY A 427 10.22 6.99 7.34
CA GLY A 427 11.46 6.99 8.11
C GLY A 427 12.23 8.31 8.03
N ARG A 428 13.20 8.53 8.91
CA ARG A 428 14.02 9.75 8.93
C ARG A 428 15.20 9.66 7.96
N ALA A 429 15.56 10.77 7.33
CA ALA A 429 16.86 10.91 6.68
C ALA A 429 17.97 10.78 7.73
N GLY A 430 18.89 9.82 7.56
CA GLY A 430 20.05 9.64 8.45
C GLY A 430 19.80 8.94 9.79
N GLY A 431 18.60 8.41 10.06
CA GLY A 431 18.36 7.56 11.23
C GLY A 431 18.69 6.10 10.92
N ALA A 432 19.70 5.53 11.58
CA ALA A 432 19.86 4.08 11.63
C ALA A 432 18.56 3.42 12.16
N PRO A 433 18.22 2.20 11.71
CA PRO A 433 16.94 1.55 11.96
C PRO A 433 16.56 1.41 13.44
#